data_AF-A0A1Z9SL57-F1
#
_entry.id   AF-A0A1Z9SL57-F1
#
_cell.length_a   1.000
_cell.length_b   1.000
_cell.length_c   1.000
_cell.angle_alpha   90.00
_cell.angle_beta   90.00
_cell.angle_gamma   90.00
#
_symmetry.space_group_name_H-M   'P 1'
#
loop_
_entity.id
_entity.type
_entity.pdbx_description
1 polymer ?
#
loop_
_entity_poly.entity_id
_entity_poly.type
_entity_poly.pdbx_seq_one_letter_code
_entity_poly.pdbx_strand_id
1 'polypeptide(L)' 'MGGFLSRCDPAKDLVLWTGDPGRVLGSVTVDVSDPDLPDGWAHLRRFILDESLAGQGLSKLMLDGIITFARDA' A
#
# COMPACT_ATOMS: atom_id res chain seq x y z
N MET A 1 -1.73 8.51 -8.14
CA MET A 1 -2.70 7.85 -7.25
C MET A 1 -4.16 8.04 -7.64
N GLY A 2 -4.53 9.09 -8.40
CA GLY A 2 -5.93 9.49 -8.65
C GLY A 2 -6.92 8.36 -8.99
N GLY A 3 -6.65 7.52 -9.99
CA GLY A 3 -7.59 6.46 -10.38
C GLY A 3 -7.77 5.30 -9.40
N PHE A 4 -6.83 5.11 -8.45
CA PHE A 4 -7.01 4.17 -7.33
C PHE A 4 -7.82 4.86 -6.23
N LEU A 5 -7.44 6.08 -5.84
CA LEU A 5 -8.15 6.84 -4.80
C LEU A 5 -9.62 7.10 -5.13
N SER A 6 -9.97 7.21 -6.43
CA SER A 6 -11.35 7.40 -6.86
C SER A 6 -12.23 6.15 -6.69
N ARG A 7 -11.63 4.96 -6.60
CA ARG A 7 -12.35 3.69 -6.45
C ARG A 7 -12.04 2.94 -5.15
N CYS A 8 -11.09 3.44 -4.36
CA CYS A 8 -10.61 2.81 -3.15
C CYS A 8 -11.77 2.56 -2.20
N ASP A 9 -11.95 1.31 -1.80
CA ASP A 9 -12.87 0.92 -0.74
C ASP A 9 -12.08 0.84 0.57
N PRO A 10 -12.23 1.78 1.52
CA PRO A 10 -11.47 1.78 2.76
C PRO A 10 -11.71 0.56 3.65
N ALA A 11 -12.78 -0.20 3.40
CA ALA A 11 -13.07 -1.43 4.14
C ALA A 11 -12.32 -2.65 3.57
N LYS A 12 -11.82 -2.57 2.34
CA LYS A 12 -11.22 -3.70 1.61
C LYS A 12 -9.81 -3.42 1.07
N ASP A 13 -9.44 -2.16 0.96
CA ASP A 13 -8.16 -1.74 0.39
C ASP A 13 -7.26 -1.15 1.47
N LEU A 14 -5.95 -1.20 1.22
CA LEU A 14 -4.95 -0.66 2.13
C LEU A 14 -4.22 0.50 1.49
N VAL A 15 -4.07 1.59 2.25
CA VAL A 15 -3.18 2.70 1.91
C VAL A 15 -2.26 2.95 3.09
N LEU A 16 -0.97 2.67 2.90
CA LEU A 16 0.06 3.02 3.86
C LEU A 16 0.93 4.12 3.27
N TRP A 17 1.36 5.04 4.13
CA TRP A 17 2.32 6.06 3.78
C TRP A 17 3.25 6.32 4.96
N THR A 18 4.42 6.85 4.65
CA THR A 18 5.41 7.29 5.63
C THR A 18 5.93 8.66 5.23
N GLY A 19 6.35 9.44 6.20
CA GLY A 19 6.88 10.78 5.97
C GLY A 19 6.78 11.66 7.19
N ASP A 20 7.19 12.91 6.97
CA ASP A 20 7.14 13.97 7.96
C ASP A 20 5.88 14.82 7.78
N PRO A 21 5.51 15.65 8.77
CA PRO A 21 4.45 16.63 8.59
C PRO A 21 4.66 17.47 7.31
N GLY A 22 3.70 17.37 6.38
CA GLY A 22 3.74 18.10 5.11
C GLY A 22 4.58 17.45 4.00
N ARG A 23 5.20 16.29 4.23
CA ARG A 23 6.00 15.60 3.21
C ARG A 23 5.82 14.09 3.26
N VAL A 24 5.25 13.53 2.20
CA VAL A 24 5.23 12.07 1.99
C VAL A 24 6.59 11.63 1.46
N LEU A 25 7.24 10.72 2.18
CA LEU A 25 8.51 10.10 1.81
C LEU A 25 8.33 8.68 1.27
N GLY A 26 7.13 8.12 1.37
CA GLY A 26 6.85 6.83 0.78
C GLY A 26 5.39 6.46 0.90
N SER A 27 4.97 5.57 0.02
CA SER A 27 3.60 5.06 -0.01
C SER A 27 3.56 3.67 -0.60
N VAL A 28 2.53 2.94 -0.21
CA VAL A 28 2.12 1.70 -0.85
C VAL A 28 0.62 1.56 -0.76
N THR A 29 0.04 0.98 -1.80
CA THR A 29 -1.39 0.70 -1.89
C THR A 29 -1.61 -0.77 -2.18
N VAL A 30 -2.62 -1.37 -1.56
CA VAL A 30 -3.09 -2.72 -1.87
C VAL A 30 -4.55 -2.60 -2.29
N ASP A 31 -4.88 -3.18 -3.43
CA ASP A 31 -6.17 -3.11 -4.08
C ASP A 31 -6.77 -4.52 -4.10
N VAL A 32 -7.73 -4.77 -3.22
CA VAL A 32 -8.48 -6.04 -3.12
C VAL A 32 -9.86 -5.87 -3.75
N SER A 33 -10.39 -4.64 -3.74
CA SER A 33 -11.71 -4.32 -4.27
C SER A 33 -11.78 -4.25 -5.81
N ASP A 34 -10.65 -4.41 -6.50
CA ASP A 34 -10.56 -4.39 -7.97
C ASP A 34 -11.47 -5.48 -8.58
N PRO A 35 -12.52 -5.12 -9.34
CA PRO A 35 -13.47 -6.10 -9.88
C PRO A 35 -12.86 -7.02 -10.93
N ASP A 36 -11.69 -6.66 -11.48
CA ASP A 36 -10.95 -7.48 -12.45
C ASP A 36 -10.01 -8.49 -11.77
N LEU A 37 -9.91 -8.49 -10.43
CA LEU A 37 -9.11 -9.45 -9.68
C LEU A 37 -9.86 -10.77 -9.46
N PRO A 38 -9.17 -11.92 -9.56
CA PRO A 38 -9.72 -13.19 -9.09
C PRO A 38 -9.97 -13.17 -7.58
N ASP A 39 -10.96 -13.94 -7.13
CA ASP A 39 -11.26 -14.10 -5.70
C ASP A 39 -10.02 -14.54 -4.90
N GLY A 40 -9.80 -13.90 -3.75
CA GLY A 40 -8.66 -14.15 -2.87
C GLY A 40 -7.33 -13.57 -3.35
N TRP A 41 -7.34 -12.72 -4.39
CA TRP A 41 -6.16 -12.01 -4.85
C TRP A 41 -6.17 -10.55 -4.38
N ALA A 42 -4.98 -10.02 -4.19
CA ALA A 42 -4.75 -8.62 -3.89
C ALA A 42 -3.67 -8.07 -4.83
N HIS A 43 -3.89 -6.88 -5.40
CA HIS A 43 -2.88 -6.20 -6.20
C HIS A 43 -2.05 -5.25 -5.37
N LEU A 44 -0.75 -5.52 -5.26
CA LEU A 44 0.21 -4.55 -4.75
C LEU A 44 0.44 -3.45 -5.80
N ARG A 45 0.11 -2.20 -5.43
CA ARG A 45 0.25 -1.04 -6.31
C ARG A 45 1.18 -0.01 -5.68
N ARG A 46 2.07 0.54 -6.51
CA ARG A 46 2.90 1.73 -6.22
C ARG A 46 3.66 1.62 -4.89
N PHE A 47 4.48 0.58 -4.74
CA PHE A 47 5.44 0.52 -3.66
C PHE A 47 6.60 1.48 -3.96
N ILE A 48 6.57 2.67 -3.35
CA ILE A 48 7.52 3.74 -3.64
C ILE A 48 8.03 4.29 -2.32
N LEU A 49 9.35 4.39 -2.19
CA LEU A 49 10.02 5.01 -1.06
C LEU A 49 11.09 5.97 -1.58
N ASP A 50 11.23 7.11 -0.90
CA ASP A 50 12.30 8.06 -1.09
C ASP A 50 13.64 7.41 -0.71
N GLU A 51 14.69 7.69 -1.50
CA GLU A 51 16.01 7.11 -1.31
C GLU A 51 16.62 7.43 0.06
N SER A 52 16.25 8.57 0.66
CA SER A 52 16.70 8.93 2.01
C SER A 52 16.29 7.91 3.09
N LEU A 53 15.30 7.06 2.81
CA LEU A 53 14.82 6.00 3.69
C LEU A 53 15.58 4.67 3.53
N ALA A 54 16.55 4.59 2.60
CA ALA A 54 17.32 3.39 2.34
C ALA A 54 18.10 2.93 3.59
N GLY A 55 18.16 1.61 3.79
CA GLY A 55 18.88 1.01 4.93
C GLY A 55 18.16 1.12 6.29
N GLN A 56 17.02 1.80 6.37
CA GLN A 56 16.28 1.99 7.62
C GLN A 56 15.27 0.87 7.93
N GLY A 57 15.18 -0.15 7.07
CA GLY A 57 14.26 -1.28 7.23
C GLY A 57 12.78 -0.98 6.91
N LEU A 58 12.46 0.25 6.48
CA LEU A 58 11.07 0.65 6.21
C LEU A 58 10.40 -0.18 5.11
N SER A 59 11.13 -0.60 4.07
CA SER A 59 10.55 -1.47 3.04
C SER A 59 10.03 -2.77 3.62
N LYS A 60 10.80 -3.38 4.54
CA LYS A 60 10.40 -4.62 5.21
C LYS A 60 9.18 -4.39 6.10
N LEU A 61 9.19 -3.34 6.92
CA LEU A 61 8.07 -3.01 7.80
C LEU A 61 6.75 -2.84 7.02
N MET A 62 6.80 -2.13 5.89
CA MET A 62 5.63 -1.94 5.02
C MET A 62 5.17 -3.26 4.39
N LEU A 63 6.11 -4.09 3.90
CA LEU A 63 5.79 -5.40 3.34
C LEU A 63 5.16 -6.34 4.37
N ASP A 64 5.67 -6.36 5.60
CA ASP A 64 5.11 -7.18 6.68
C ASP A 64 3.66 -6.75 7.00
N GLY A 65 3.39 -5.44 7.01
CA GLY A 65 2.04 -4.89 7.15
C GLY A 65 1.11 -5.30 6.01
N ILE A 66 1.60 -5.26 4.76
CA ILE A 66 0.85 -5.69 3.57
C ILE A 66 0.53 -7.18 3.62
N ILE A 67 1.50 -8.02 3.97
CA ILE A 67 1.31 -9.48 4.05
C ILE A 67 0.31 -9.80 5.15
N THR A 68 0.38 -9.11 6.29
CA THR A 68 -0.59 -9.28 7.38
C THR A 68 -1.99 -8.93 6.89
N PHE A 69 -2.16 -7.76 6.28
CA PHE A 69 -3.42 -7.34 5.70
C PHE A 69 -3.97 -8.35 4.67
N ALA A 70 -3.15 -8.78 3.72
CA ALA A 70 -3.57 -9.68 2.64
C ALA A 70 -3.93 -11.09 3.11
N ARG A 71 -3.52 -11.51 4.31
CA ARG A 71 -3.93 -12.80 4.89
C ARG A 71 -5.32 -12.77 5.51
N ASP A 72 -5.74 -11.59 5.96
CA ASP A 72 -7.00 -11.37 6.67
C ASP A 72 -8.09 -10.77 5.76
N ALA A 73 -7.73 -10.39 4.52
CA ALA A 73 -8.58 -9.75 3.52
C ALA A 73 -9.46 -10.74 2.73
#